data_AF-A0A560PT85-F1
#
_entry.id   AF-A0A560PT85-F1
#
_cell.length_a   1.000
_cell.length_b   1.000
_cell.length_c   1.000
_cell.angle_alpha   90.00
_cell.angle_beta   90.00
_cell.angle_gamma   90.00
#
_symmetry.space_group_name_H-M   'P 1'
#
loop_
_entity.id
_entity.type
_entity.pdbx_description
1 polymer ?
#
loop_
_entity_poly.entity_id
_entity_poly.type
_entity_poly.pdbx_seq_one_letter_code
_entity_poly.pdbx_strand_id
1 'polypeptide(L)' 'MAKIVITLEDQQDSVTLSMDMGSAPTNLLGALKQTAAVRMSQSLFDIAAAEAKLNELPACRRQPPSQTIH' A
#
# COMPACT_ATOMS: atom_id res chain seq x y z
N MET A 1 1.66 0.98 -22.22
CA MET A 1 0.78 0.33 -21.22
C MET A 1 1.49 0.40 -19.88
N ALA A 2 0.79 0.61 -18.76
CA ALA A 2 1.40 0.60 -17.43
C ALA A 2 0.87 -0.63 -16.68
N LYS A 3 1.77 -1.43 -16.09
CA LYS A 3 1.43 -2.53 -15.19
C LYS A 3 2.16 -2.30 -13.88
N ILE A 4 1.44 -2.44 -12.79
CA ILE A 4 1.97 -2.27 -11.44
C ILE A 4 1.60 -3.51 -10.66
N VAL A 5 2.57 -4.06 -9.94
CA VAL A 5 2.38 -5.23 -9.08
C VAL A 5 2.52 -4.76 -7.64
N ILE A 6 1.48 -4.99 -6.85
CA ILE A 6 1.50 -4.74 -5.41
C ILE A 6 1.57 -6.09 -4.74
N THR A 7 2.54 -6.27 -3.85
CA THR A 7 2.74 -7.51 -3.09
C THR A 7 2.51 -7.20 -1.63
N LEU A 8 1.65 -7.99 -0.99
CA LEU A 8 1.43 -7.97 0.44
C LEU A 8 1.98 -9.27 1.02
N GLU A 9 2.91 -9.15 1.95
CA GLU A 9 3.51 -10.27 2.65
C GLU A 9 3.21 -10.15 4.13
N ASP A 10 2.45 -11.11 4.66
CA ASP A 10 2.14 -11.19 6.07
C ASP A 10 3.27 -11.94 6.79
N GLN A 11 3.94 -11.25 7.72
CA GLN A 11 4.94 -11.84 8.60
C GLN A 11 4.40 -11.84 10.02
N GLN A 12 4.98 -12.69 10.88
CA GLN A 12 4.42 -13.01 12.19
C GLN A 12 4.05 -11.79 13.06
N ASP A 13 4.78 -10.67 12.93
CA ASP A 13 4.55 -9.43 13.67
C ASP A 13 4.33 -8.18 12.78
N SER A 14 4.35 -8.31 11.46
CA SER A 14 4.25 -7.15 10.55
C SER A 14 3.80 -7.53 9.15
N VAL A 15 3.05 -6.64 8.50
CA VAL A 15 2.75 -6.75 7.07
C VAL A 15 3.71 -5.89 6.27
N THR A 16 4.40 -6.50 5.30
CA THR A 16 5.22 -5.77 4.32
C THR A 16 4.42 -5.53 3.05
N LEU A 17 4.39 -4.27 2.61
CA LEU A 17 3.76 -3.87 1.36
C LEU A 17 4.85 -3.37 0.40
N SER A 18 4.97 -4.02 -0.76
CA SER A 18 5.91 -3.61 -1.82
C SER A 18 5.18 -3.32 -3.12
N MET A 19 5.73 -2.40 -3.91
CA MET A 19 5.18 -2.00 -5.20
C MET A 19 6.27 -2.05 -6.27
N ASP A 20 6.07 -2.88 -7.28
CA ASP A 20 6.89 -2.92 -8.48
C ASP A 20 6.24 -2.08 -9.60
N MET A 21 6.94 -1.03 -10.00
CA MET A 21 6.57 -0.13 -11.09
C MET A 21 7.54 -0.21 -12.28
N GLY A 22 8.39 -1.24 -12.38
CA GLY A 22 9.44 -1.34 -13.40
C GLY A 22 8.93 -1.34 -14.84
N SER A 23 7.68 -1.75 -15.06
CA SER A 23 7.01 -1.70 -16.37
C SER A 23 6.19 -0.43 -16.61
N ALA A 24 6.18 0.51 -15.67
CA ALA A 24 5.46 1.76 -15.82
C ALA A 24 6.21 2.72 -16.75
N PRO A 25 5.53 3.33 -17.74
CA PRO A 25 6.17 4.20 -18.72
C PRO A 25 6.64 5.50 -18.05
N THR A 26 7.80 6.00 -18.46
CA THR A 26 8.35 7.29 -18.04
C THR A 26 8.15 8.36 -19.12
N ASN A 27 8.17 9.63 -18.71
CA ASN A 27 8.20 10.77 -19.61
C ASN A 27 9.65 11.13 -20.00
N LEU A 28 9.83 12.15 -20.83
CA LEU A 28 11.16 12.60 -21.30
C LEU A 28 12.09 13.10 -20.19
N LEU A 29 11.56 13.37 -19.00
CA LEU A 29 12.32 13.79 -17.81
C LEU A 29 12.60 12.61 -16.87
N GLY A 30 12.30 11.38 -17.28
CA GLY A 30 12.48 10.17 -16.47
C GLY A 30 11.43 9.98 -15.38
N ALA A 31 10.46 10.89 -15.25
CA ALA A 31 9.38 10.75 -14.27
C ALA A 31 8.31 9.78 -14.77
N LEU A 32 7.71 9.03 -13.85
CA LEU A 32 6.60 8.12 -14.17
C LEU A 32 5.45 8.88 -14.84
N LYS A 33 5.04 8.42 -16.01
CA LYS A 33 3.87 8.94 -16.71
C LYS A 33 2.64 8.65 -15.86
N GLN A 34 1.87 9.69 -15.57
CA GLN A 34 0.69 9.66 -14.70
C GLN A 34 -0.51 8.99 -15.38
N THR A 35 -0.39 7.69 -15.66
CA THR A 35 -1.48 6.83 -16.12
C THR A 35 -2.48 6.57 -14.99
N ALA A 36 -3.66 6.05 -15.31
CA ALA A 36 -4.65 5.66 -14.30
C ALA A 36 -4.08 4.63 -13.30
N ALA A 37 -3.32 3.64 -13.77
CA ALA A 37 -2.68 2.63 -12.91
C ALA A 37 -1.68 3.26 -11.93
N VAL A 38 -0.82 4.17 -12.41
CA VAL A 38 0.18 4.88 -11.58
C VAL A 38 -0.48 5.75 -10.51
N ARG A 39 -1.55 6.47 -10.86
CA ARG A 39 -2.30 7.28 -9.88
C ARG A 39 -2.97 6.40 -8.83
N MET A 40 -3.63 5.32 -9.26
CA MET A 40 -4.30 4.42 -8.34
C MET A 40 -3.33 3.70 -7.40
N SER A 41 -2.15 3.29 -7.90
CA SER A 41 -1.14 2.65 -7.07
C SER A 41 -0.58 3.60 -6.01
N GLN A 42 -0.32 4.86 -6.37
CA GLN A 42 0.07 5.89 -5.41
C GLN A 42 -0.97 6.06 -4.31
N SER A 43 -2.25 6.16 -4.66
CA SER A 43 -3.33 6.24 -3.65
C SER A 43 -3.38 5.02 -2.73
N LEU A 44 -3.21 3.81 -3.26
CA LEU A 44 -3.17 2.59 -2.43
C LEU A 44 -1.99 2.60 -1.46
N PHE A 45 -0.83 3.08 -1.90
CA PHE A 45 0.35 3.20 -1.04
C PHE A 45 0.15 4.25 0.05
N ASP A 46 -0.44 5.40 -0.28
CA ASP A 46 -0.76 6.46 0.68
C ASP A 46 -1.75 5.98 1.76
N ILE A 47 -2.75 5.18 1.37
CA ILE A 47 -3.70 4.56 2.31
C ILE A 47 -2.98 3.60 3.26
N ALA A 48 -2.10 2.74 2.74
CA ALA A 48 -1.32 1.82 3.58
C ALA A 48 -0.39 2.57 4.55
N ALA A 49 0.25 3.64 4.09
CA ALA A 49 1.08 4.50 4.95
C ALA A 49 0.24 5.23 6.02
N ALA A 50 -0.98 5.65 5.68
CA ALA A 50 -1.89 6.25 6.64
C ALA A 50 -2.35 5.22 7.69
N GLU A 51 -2.66 3.99 7.30
CA GLU A 51 -3.02 2.91 8.22
C GLU A 51 -1.87 2.59 9.18
N ALA A 52 -0.63 2.54 8.69
CA ALA A 52 0.55 2.36 9.54
C ALA A 52 0.65 3.46 10.62
N LYS A 53 0.53 4.73 10.21
CA LYS A 53 0.54 5.88 11.15
C LYS A 53 -0.63 5.86 12.13
N LEU A 54 -1.82 5.46 11.68
CA LEU A 54 -2.98 5.34 12.56
C LEU A 54 -2.80 4.23 13.60
N ASN A 55 -2.14 3.12 13.23
CA ASN A 55 -1.86 2.03 14.17
C ASN A 55 -0.81 2.38 15.24
N GLU A 56 0.02 3.40 15.00
CA GLU A 56 0.91 3.98 16.02
C GLU A 56 0.14 4.79 17.07
N LEU A 57 -1.05 5.30 16.74
CA LEU A 57 -1.91 6.01 17.67
C LEU A 57 -2.69 4.99 18.54
N PRO A 58 -2.53 5.01 19.87
CA PRO A 58 -3.17 4.02 20.75
C PRO A 58 -4.70 3.95 20.64
N ALA A 59 -5.33 5.08 20.31
CA ALA A 59 -6.79 5.18 20.16
C ALA A 59 -7.32 4.64 18.81
N CYS A 60 -6.45 4.51 17.81
CA CYS A 60 -6.80 4.08 16.45
C CYS A 60 -6.24 2.70 16.10
N ARG A 61 -5.37 2.13 16.96
CA ARG A 61 -4.94 0.74 16.89
C ARG A 61 -6.19 -0.13 16.94
N ARG A 62 -6.57 -0.72 15.80
CA ARG A 62 -7.76 -1.58 15.68
C ARG A 62 -7.69 -2.62 16.79
N GLN A 63 -8.60 -2.54 17.77
CA GLN A 63 -8.79 -3.64 18.70
C GLN A 63 -9.03 -4.88 17.84
N PRO A 64 -8.31 -6.00 18.07
CA PRO A 64 -8.66 -7.25 17.41
C PRO A 64 -10.15 -7.49 17.68
N PRO A 65 -10.93 -7.89 16.66
CA PRO A 65 -12.34 -8.21 16.88
C PRO A 65 -12.39 -9.23 18.00
N SER A 66 -13.16 -8.94 19.06
CA SER A 66 -13.38 -9.85 20.17
C SER A 66 -13.85 -11.18 19.56
N GLN A 67 -12.95 -12.15 19.45
CA GLN A 67 -13.31 -13.52 19.09
C GLN A 67 -13.92 -14.16 20.32
N THR A 68 -15.14 -13.77 20.65
CA THR A 68 -15.98 -14.61 21.50
C THR A 68 -16.64 -15.63 20.56
N ILE A 69 -15.98 -16.76 20.38
CA ILE A 69 -16.60 -17.95 19.78
C ILE A 69 -17.34 -18.65 20.92
N HIS A 70 -18.67 -18.80 20.79
CA HIS A 70 -19.53 -19.54 21.71
C HIS A 70 -19.49 -21.05 21.43
#